data_AF-A0A1F9UYF1-F1
#
_entry.id   AF-A0A1F9UYF1-F1
#
_cell.length_a   1.000
_cell.length_b   1.000
_cell.length_c   1.000
_cell.angle_alpha   90.00
_cell.angle_beta   90.00
_cell.angle_gamma   90.00
#
_symmetry.space_group_name_H-M   'P 1'
#
loop_
_entity.id
_entity.type
_entity.pdbx_description
1 polymer ?
#
loop_
_entity_poly.entity_id
_entity_poly.type
_entity_poly.pdbx_seq_one_letter_code
_entity_poly.pdbx_strand_id
1 'polypeptide(L)'
;MNWIVVVNLAVFFASLVFFIIGLAFIYKPTWLVRINKVFRERIFNDNLILLQRRKKGVLFLLLFFIFLFWSYHRLATLDFLADSHIVSTDRLLYHSLQHLRSGRYPQVQSLCHRVLARDPRNAGALYQLGAVHFLMKDIETARKYWKKASEIDPDSENARSLKILVAGLNGLPLPETPR
;
A
#
# COMPACT_ATOMS: atom_id res chain seq x y z
N MET A 1 -4.09 16.66 -11.64
CA MET A 1 -2.82 16.81 -10.89
C MET A 1 -2.77 15.71 -9.84
N ASN A 2 -1.70 14.91 -9.82
CA ASN A 2 -1.65 13.71 -8.98
C ASN A 2 -1.61 14.12 -7.49
N TRP A 3 -2.51 13.60 -6.65
CA TRP A 3 -2.68 14.05 -5.26
C TRP A 3 -1.40 13.88 -4.43
N ILE A 4 -0.62 12.82 -4.71
CA ILE A 4 0.69 12.58 -4.11
C ILE A 4 1.66 13.74 -4.41
N VAL A 5 1.61 14.29 -5.62
CA VAL A 5 2.43 15.46 -6.01
C VAL A 5 1.99 16.69 -5.22
N VAL A 6 0.69 16.89 -4.98
CA VAL A 6 0.18 18.00 -4.17
C VAL A 6 0.67 17.91 -2.73
N VAL A 7 0.62 16.72 -2.12
CA VAL A 7 1.09 16.49 -0.75
C VAL A 7 2.60 16.70 -0.64
N ASN A 8 3.38 16.13 -1.55
CA ASN A 8 4.84 16.29 -1.53
C ASN A 8 5.25 17.75 -1.73
N LEU A 9 4.55 18.47 -2.59
CA LEU A 9 4.76 19.89 -2.81
C LEU A 9 4.42 20.72 -1.57
N ALA A 10 3.33 20.40 -0.88
CA ALA A 10 2.96 21.08 0.38
C ALA A 10 3.99 20.83 1.49
N VAL A 11 4.50 19.60 1.63
CA VAL A 11 5.57 19.28 2.58
C VAL A 11 6.85 20.04 2.23
N PHE A 12 7.23 20.09 0.96
CA PHE A 12 8.40 20.84 0.50
C PHE A 12 8.31 22.34 0.85
N PHE A 13 7.16 22.97 0.59
CA PHE A 13 6.96 24.37 0.94
C PHE A 13 6.96 24.60 2.46
N ALA A 14 6.36 23.70 3.24
CA ALA A 14 6.42 23.78 4.71
C ALA A 14 7.87 23.69 5.20
N SER A 15 8.67 22.76 4.69
CA SER A 15 10.09 22.64 4.99
C SER A 15 10.87 23.91 4.63
N LEU A 16 10.57 24.53 3.48
CA LEU A 16 11.21 25.78 3.06
C LEU A 16 10.91 26.94 4.03
N VAL A 17 9.67 27.04 4.52
CA VAL A 17 9.29 28.04 5.52
C VAL A 17 10.06 27.84 6.83
N PHE A 18 10.14 26.61 7.33
CA PHE A 18 10.94 26.32 8.53
C PHE A 18 12.42 26.62 8.35
N PHE A 19 12.97 26.33 7.18
CA PHE A 19 14.35 26.63 6.85
C PHE A 19 14.63 28.15 6.84
N ILE A 20 13.74 28.94 6.22
CA ILE A 20 13.84 30.42 6.22
C ILE A 20 13.74 30.98 7.64
N ILE A 21 12.82 30.47 8.46
CA ILE A 21 12.70 30.85 9.86
C ILE A 21 13.99 30.52 10.63
N GLY A 22 14.57 29.33 10.41
CA GLY A 22 15.84 28.93 11.00
C GLY A 22 17.00 29.86 10.61
N LEU A 23 17.10 30.23 9.33
CA LEU A 23 18.10 31.21 8.87
C LEU A 23 17.88 32.60 9.48
N ALA A 24 16.63 33.03 9.64
CA ALA A 24 16.31 34.30 10.29
C ALA A 24 16.76 34.32 11.76
N PHE A 25 16.67 33.19 12.47
CA PHE A 25 17.18 33.03 13.83
C PHE A 25 18.70 33.20 13.92
N ILE A 26 19.44 32.66 12.95
CA ILE A 26 20.90 32.68 12.94
C ILE A 26 21.44 34.07 12.56
N TYR A 27 20.86 34.71 11.52
CA TYR A 27 21.47 35.90 10.91
C TYR A 27 20.86 37.24 11.35
N LYS A 28 19.57 37.31 11.69
CA LYS A 28 18.89 38.59 12.02
C LYS A 28 17.81 38.43 13.13
N PRO A 29 18.22 38.29 14.40
CA PRO A 29 17.28 38.10 15.51
C PRO A 29 16.31 39.29 15.71
N THR A 30 16.68 40.50 15.29
CA THR A 30 15.81 41.69 15.38
C THR A 30 14.55 41.61 14.52
N TRP A 31 14.59 40.85 13.42
CA TRP A 31 13.41 40.59 12.58
C TRP A 31 12.41 39.70 13.31
N LEU A 32 12.88 38.66 13.99
CA LEU A 32 12.06 37.77 14.81
C LEU A 32 11.35 38.51 15.93
N VAL A 33 12.06 39.39 16.64
CA VAL A 33 11.46 40.22 17.70
C VAL A 33 10.34 41.11 17.14
N ARG A 34 10.53 41.67 15.93
CA ARG A 34 9.49 42.46 15.25
C ARG A 34 8.28 41.62 14.85
N ILE A 35 8.50 40.44 14.27
CA ILE A 35 7.42 39.51 13.88
C ILE A 35 6.65 39.06 15.13
N ASN A 36 7.35 38.67 16.19
CA ASN A 36 6.74 38.28 17.46
C ASN A 36 5.92 39.42 18.09
N LYS A 37 6.44 40.65 18.05
CA LYS A 37 5.72 41.84 18.52
C LYS A 37 4.42 42.06 17.74
N VAL A 38 4.48 42.00 16.40
CA VAL A 38 3.28 42.14 15.55
C VAL A 38 2.27 41.02 15.83
N PHE A 39 2.74 39.78 15.99
CA PHE A 39 1.89 38.62 16.28
C PHE A 39 1.19 38.78 17.64
N ARG A 40 1.92 39.25 18.65
CA ARG A 40 1.38 39.56 19.98
C ARG A 40 0.37 40.69 19.93
N GLU A 41 0.67 41.79 19.24
CA GLU A 41 -0.20 42.98 19.24
C GLU A 41 -1.45 42.84 18.36
N ARG A 42 -1.39 42.03 17.29
CA ARG A 42 -2.51 41.84 16.37
C ARG A 42 -3.33 40.57 16.65
N ILE A 43 -2.67 39.44 16.89
CA ILE A 43 -3.34 38.13 16.99
C ILE A 43 -3.61 37.77 18.45
N PHE A 44 -2.64 38.01 19.33
CA PHE A 44 -2.65 37.63 20.74
C PHE A 44 -2.70 38.82 21.70
N ASN A 45 -3.37 39.91 21.31
CA ASN A 45 -3.48 41.08 22.16
C ASN A 45 -4.34 40.74 23.38
N ASP A 46 -3.83 40.97 24.58
CA ASP A 46 -4.45 40.54 25.84
C ASP A 46 -5.89 41.05 25.98
N ASN A 47 -6.18 42.27 25.51
CA ASN A 47 -7.53 42.83 25.48
C ASN A 47 -8.48 42.09 24.51
N LEU A 48 -7.99 41.73 23.32
CA LEU A 48 -8.77 41.00 22.30
C LEU A 48 -8.98 39.53 22.67
N ILE A 49 -8.01 38.92 23.38
CA ILE A 49 -8.14 37.55 23.88
C ILE A 49 -9.28 37.49 24.90
N LEU A 50 -9.34 38.42 25.85
CA LEU A 50 -10.37 38.43 26.88
C LEU A 50 -11.77 38.73 26.33
N LEU A 51 -11.90 39.70 25.41
CA LEU A 51 -13.17 40.09 24.79
C LEU A 51 -13.73 39.03 23.82
N GLN A 52 -12.88 38.31 23.08
CA GLN A 52 -13.31 37.38 22.03
C GLN A 52 -12.93 35.91 22.29
N ARG A 53 -12.57 35.56 23.54
CA ARG A 53 -12.12 34.21 23.93
C ARG A 53 -12.95 33.07 23.33
N ARG A 54 -14.28 33.21 23.36
CA ARG A 54 -15.22 32.19 22.85
C ARG A 54 -15.15 32.07 21.33
N LYS A 55 -15.06 33.18 20.59
CA LYS A 55 -15.00 33.18 19.12
C LYS A 55 -13.69 32.57 18.62
N LYS A 56 -12.56 32.91 19.24
CA LYS A 56 -11.25 32.32 18.90
C LYS A 56 -11.19 30.83 19.24
N GLY A 57 -11.74 30.43 20.39
CA GLY A 57 -11.85 29.02 20.77
C GLY A 57 -12.66 28.19 19.76
N VAL A 58 -13.82 28.71 19.33
CA VAL A 58 -14.63 28.06 18.30
C VAL A 58 -13.89 27.97 16.96
N LEU A 59 -13.14 29.00 16.56
CA LEU A 59 -12.33 28.96 15.35
C LEU A 59 -11.27 27.84 15.39
N PHE A 60 -10.56 27.69 16.52
CA PHE A 60 -9.58 26.62 16.67
C PHE A 60 -10.23 25.24 16.68
N LEU A 61 -11.41 25.08 17.29
CA LEU A 61 -12.18 23.83 17.24
C LEU A 61 -12.61 23.51 15.80
N LEU A 62 -13.11 24.49 15.04
CA LEU A 62 -13.47 24.30 13.64
C LEU A 62 -12.25 23.88 12.81
N LEU A 63 -11.11 24.55 12.98
CA LEU A 63 -9.86 24.17 12.31
C LEU A 63 -9.47 22.75 12.68
N PHE A 64 -9.53 22.36 13.95
CA PHE A 64 -9.26 21.00 14.39
C PHE A 64 -10.15 19.98 13.68
N PHE A 65 -11.47 20.21 13.61
CA PHE A 65 -12.38 19.31 12.91
C PHE A 65 -12.14 19.27 11.40
N ILE A 66 -11.77 20.39 10.77
CA ILE A 66 -11.37 20.45 9.36
C ILE A 66 -10.12 19.60 9.12
N PHE A 67 -9.09 19.77 9.97
CA PHE A 67 -7.86 18.99 9.88
C PHE A 67 -8.10 17.51 10.17
N LEU A 68 -8.97 17.18 11.14
CA LEU A 68 -9.34 15.81 11.45
C LEU A 68 -10.10 15.17 10.29
N PHE A 69 -11.04 15.89 9.68
CA PHE A 69 -11.77 15.43 8.49
C PHE A 69 -10.83 15.22 7.31
N TRP A 70 -9.92 16.16 7.03
CA TRP A 70 -8.90 16.01 5.99
C TRP A 70 -7.94 14.86 6.28
N SER A 71 -7.51 14.69 7.54
CA SER A 71 -6.64 13.60 7.97
C SER A 71 -7.30 12.24 7.84
N TYR A 72 -8.55 12.13 8.32
CA TYR A 72 -9.36 10.92 8.21
C TYR A 72 -9.61 10.56 6.74
N HIS A 73 -10.01 11.53 5.92
CA HIS A 73 -10.19 11.30 4.49
C HIS A 73 -8.88 10.87 3.82
N ARG A 74 -7.74 11.47 4.20
CA ARG A 74 -6.43 11.06 3.69
C ARG A 74 -6.09 9.62 4.08
N LEU A 75 -6.32 9.25 5.33
CA LEU A 75 -6.06 7.88 5.82
C LEU A 75 -6.96 6.87 5.10
N ALA A 76 -8.26 7.17 4.98
CA ALA A 76 -9.22 6.34 4.24
C ALA A 76 -8.84 6.19 2.75
N THR A 77 -8.32 7.25 2.11
CA THR A 77 -7.84 7.13 0.72
C THR A 77 -6.57 6.28 0.61
N LEU A 78 -5.68 6.29 1.60
CA LEU A 78 -4.47 5.47 1.58
C LEU A 78 -4.81 3.99 1.77
N ASP A 79 -5.72 3.67 2.70
CA ASP A 79 -6.23 2.32 2.90
C ASP A 79 -7.00 1.84 1.64
N PHE A 80 -7.86 2.67 1.05
CA PHE A 80 -8.58 2.33 -0.19
C PHE A 80 -7.64 2.07 -1.37
N LEU A 81 -6.55 2.84 -1.51
CA LEU A 81 -5.58 2.62 -2.59
C LEU A 81 -4.78 1.34 -2.37
N ALA A 82 -4.38 1.05 -1.12
CA ALA A 82 -3.71 -0.20 -0.76
C ALA A 82 -4.63 -1.43 -0.95
N ASP A 83 -5.87 -1.36 -0.47
CA ASP A 83 -6.87 -2.40 -0.65
C ASP A 83 -7.27 -2.57 -2.11
N SER A 84 -7.45 -1.51 -2.90
CA SER A 84 -7.83 -1.65 -4.31
C SER A 84 -6.83 -2.48 -5.12
N HIS A 85 -5.54 -2.41 -4.78
CA HIS A 85 -4.49 -3.22 -5.41
C HIS A 85 -4.48 -4.67 -4.92
N ILE A 86 -4.62 -4.91 -3.62
CA ILE A 86 -4.65 -6.26 -3.01
C ILE A 86 -5.97 -6.96 -3.35
N VAL A 87 -7.10 -6.32 -3.08
CA VAL A 87 -8.47 -6.79 -3.37
C VAL A 87 -8.69 -7.04 -4.86
N SER A 88 -8.10 -6.23 -5.77
CA SER A 88 -8.24 -6.54 -7.21
C SER A 88 -7.47 -7.79 -7.62
N THR A 89 -6.32 -8.06 -7.00
CA THR A 89 -5.51 -9.27 -7.28
C THR A 89 -6.17 -10.51 -6.69
N ASP A 90 -6.61 -10.45 -5.44
CA ASP A 90 -7.31 -11.53 -4.76
C ASP A 90 -8.63 -11.87 -5.44
N ARG A 91 -9.38 -10.85 -5.89
CA ARG A 91 -10.60 -11.06 -6.67
C ARG A 91 -10.33 -11.75 -8.00
N LEU A 92 -9.25 -11.39 -8.71
CA LEU A 92 -8.86 -12.06 -9.95
C LEU A 92 -8.50 -13.53 -9.69
N LEU A 93 -7.74 -13.82 -8.63
CA LEU A 93 -7.40 -15.19 -8.21
C LEU A 93 -8.63 -15.99 -7.78
N TYR A 94 -9.60 -15.35 -7.14
CA TYR A 94 -10.87 -15.97 -6.76
C TYR A 94 -11.70 -16.34 -8.00
N HIS A 95 -11.89 -15.42 -8.94
CA HIS A 95 -12.58 -15.72 -10.20
C HIS A 95 -11.86 -16.81 -10.99
N SER A 96 -10.53 -16.76 -11.01
CA SER A 96 -9.68 -17.75 -11.64
C SER A 96 -9.90 -19.15 -11.04
N LEU A 97 -9.97 -19.26 -9.71
CA LEU A 97 -10.32 -20.52 -9.04
C LEU A 97 -11.72 -21.03 -9.42
N GLN A 98 -12.72 -20.14 -9.54
CA GLN A 98 -14.07 -20.52 -9.98
C GLN A 98 -14.08 -21.04 -11.43
N HIS A 99 -13.32 -20.40 -12.32
CA HIS A 99 -13.15 -20.87 -13.69
C HIS A 99 -12.41 -22.21 -13.75
N LEU A 100 -11.42 -22.42 -12.89
CA LEU A 100 -10.69 -23.70 -12.76
C LEU A 100 -11.65 -24.83 -12.39
N ARG A 101 -12.51 -24.61 -11.39
CA ARG A 101 -13.57 -25.56 -10.99
C ARG A 101 -14.60 -25.80 -12.11
N SER A 102 -14.82 -24.80 -12.96
CA SER A 102 -15.70 -24.92 -14.12
C SER A 102 -15.03 -25.53 -15.37
N GLY A 103 -13.75 -25.96 -15.30
CA GLY A 103 -12.99 -26.48 -16.45
C GLY A 103 -12.65 -25.43 -17.52
N ARG A 104 -12.80 -24.13 -17.22
CA ARG A 104 -12.62 -23.02 -18.15
C ARG A 104 -11.16 -22.54 -18.18
N TYR A 105 -10.26 -23.41 -18.66
CA TYR A 105 -8.81 -23.22 -18.60
C TYR A 105 -8.27 -21.95 -19.28
N PRO A 106 -8.75 -21.52 -20.47
CA PRO A 106 -8.26 -20.29 -21.11
C PRO A 106 -8.53 -19.04 -20.26
N GLN A 107 -9.68 -19.01 -19.58
CA GLN A 107 -10.05 -17.90 -18.69
C GLN A 107 -9.15 -17.87 -17.45
N VAL A 108 -8.78 -19.03 -16.91
CA VAL A 108 -7.82 -19.13 -15.79
C VAL A 108 -6.46 -18.58 -16.21
N GLN A 109 -5.93 -19.01 -17.37
CA GLN A 109 -4.65 -18.48 -17.88
C GLN A 109 -4.69 -16.96 -18.06
N SER A 110 -5.76 -16.43 -18.67
CA SER A 110 -5.92 -14.99 -18.85
C SER A 110 -5.93 -14.22 -17.52
N LEU A 111 -6.68 -14.69 -16.53
CA LEU A 111 -6.78 -14.06 -15.21
C LEU A 111 -5.45 -14.12 -14.45
N CYS A 112 -4.79 -15.29 -14.43
CA CYS A 112 -3.49 -15.44 -13.78
C CYS A 112 -2.40 -14.61 -14.45
N HIS A 113 -2.37 -14.50 -15.78
CA HIS A 113 -1.41 -13.64 -16.47
C HIS A 113 -1.63 -12.15 -16.16
N ARG A 114 -2.88 -11.71 -16.00
CA ARG A 114 -3.18 -10.34 -15.56
C ARG A 114 -2.69 -10.06 -14.14
N VAL A 115 -2.76 -11.05 -13.25
CA VAL A 115 -2.17 -10.96 -11.91
C VAL A 115 -0.65 -10.85 -12.00
N LEU A 116 0.00 -11.74 -12.76
CA LEU A 116 1.45 -11.76 -12.91
C LEU A 116 2.02 -10.52 -13.62
N ALA A 117 1.24 -9.86 -14.48
CA ALA A 117 1.63 -8.59 -15.09
C ALA A 117 1.75 -7.45 -14.07
N ARG A 118 1.04 -7.55 -12.93
CA ARG A 118 1.09 -6.56 -11.83
C ARG A 118 2.04 -7.00 -10.73
N ASP A 119 1.98 -8.27 -10.35
CA ASP A 119 2.83 -8.90 -9.35
C ASP A 119 3.48 -10.16 -9.93
N PRO A 120 4.68 -10.03 -10.53
CA PRO A 120 5.39 -11.17 -11.12
C PRO A 120 5.77 -12.28 -10.13
N ARG A 121 5.75 -11.98 -8.81
CA ARG A 121 6.11 -12.93 -7.74
C ARG A 121 4.86 -13.41 -6.98
N ASN A 122 3.70 -13.39 -7.61
CA ASN A 122 2.48 -13.90 -6.99
C ASN A 122 2.44 -15.44 -6.99
N ALA A 123 2.68 -16.07 -5.83
CA ALA A 123 2.70 -17.53 -5.69
C ALA A 123 1.34 -18.18 -6.03
N GLY A 124 0.22 -17.52 -5.70
CA GLY A 124 -1.12 -18.01 -5.98
C GLY A 124 -1.44 -18.09 -7.48
N ALA A 125 -1.05 -17.07 -8.25
CA ALA A 125 -1.23 -17.08 -9.70
C ALA A 125 -0.38 -18.17 -10.38
N LEU A 126 0.88 -18.33 -9.96
CA LEU A 126 1.78 -19.38 -10.47
C LEU A 126 1.25 -20.78 -10.10
N TYR A 127 0.71 -20.95 -8.89
CA TYR A 127 0.06 -22.21 -8.48
C TYR A 127 -1.11 -22.56 -9.40
N GLN A 128 -2.01 -21.62 -9.64
CA GLN A 128 -3.19 -21.84 -10.47
C GLN A 128 -2.83 -22.11 -11.94
N LEU A 129 -1.80 -21.43 -12.49
CA LEU A 129 -1.26 -21.77 -13.82
C LEU A 129 -0.71 -23.18 -13.85
N GLY A 130 0.05 -23.59 -12.82
CA GLY A 130 0.54 -24.97 -12.70
C GLY A 130 -0.60 -25.98 -12.71
N ALA A 131 -1.66 -25.71 -11.93
CA ALA A 131 -2.85 -26.56 -11.86
C ALA A 131 -3.58 -26.65 -13.20
N VAL A 132 -3.72 -25.55 -13.94
CA VAL A 132 -4.33 -25.57 -15.28
C VAL A 132 -3.51 -26.40 -16.24
N HIS A 133 -2.21 -26.18 -16.33
CA HIS A 133 -1.35 -26.94 -17.25
C HIS A 133 -1.37 -28.43 -16.90
N PHE A 134 -1.43 -28.77 -15.62
CA PHE A 134 -1.58 -30.16 -15.18
C PHE A 134 -2.91 -30.77 -15.65
N LEU A 135 -4.03 -30.05 -15.49
CA LEU A 135 -5.34 -30.50 -15.97
C LEU A 135 -5.41 -30.61 -17.50
N MET A 136 -4.65 -29.78 -18.21
CA MET A 136 -4.48 -29.86 -19.68
C MET A 136 -3.50 -30.97 -20.11
N LYS A 137 -2.98 -31.78 -19.18
CA LYS A 137 -1.97 -32.84 -19.39
C LYS A 137 -0.59 -32.33 -19.82
N ASP A 138 -0.34 -31.04 -19.70
CA ASP A 138 0.97 -30.42 -19.91
C ASP A 138 1.77 -30.40 -18.60
N ILE A 139 2.24 -31.59 -18.23
CA ILE A 139 2.91 -31.84 -16.94
C ILE A 139 4.23 -31.07 -16.82
N GLU A 140 4.96 -30.91 -17.93
CA GLU A 140 6.24 -30.20 -17.95
C GLU A 140 6.07 -28.72 -17.65
N THR A 141 5.07 -28.07 -18.25
CA THR A 141 4.79 -26.66 -17.97
C THR A 141 4.20 -26.48 -16.56
N ALA A 142 3.35 -27.39 -16.11
CA ALA A 142 2.82 -27.38 -14.75
C ALA A 142 3.94 -27.37 -13.70
N ARG A 143 4.92 -28.25 -13.90
CA ARG A 143 6.11 -28.38 -13.04
C ARG A 143 6.91 -27.08 -12.97
N LYS A 144 7.13 -26.42 -14.12
CA LYS A 144 7.87 -25.16 -14.18
C LYS A 144 7.18 -24.06 -13.36
N TYR A 145 5.86 -23.95 -13.46
CA TYR A 145 5.11 -22.94 -12.71
C TYR A 145 5.06 -23.24 -11.20
N TRP A 146 4.85 -24.50 -10.81
CA TRP A 146 4.87 -24.90 -9.40
C TRP A 146 6.25 -24.76 -8.75
N LYS A 147 7.33 -25.05 -9.50
CA LYS A 147 8.69 -24.79 -9.04
C LYS A 147 8.90 -23.30 -8.73
N LYS A 148 8.55 -22.42 -9.67
CA LYS A 148 8.60 -20.96 -9.46
C LYS A 148 7.75 -20.51 -8.27
N ALA A 149 6.56 -21.07 -8.11
CA ALA A 149 5.69 -20.77 -6.97
C ALA A 149 6.35 -21.14 -5.63
N SER A 150 7.01 -22.29 -5.55
CA SER A 150 7.72 -22.74 -4.34
C SER A 150 9.02 -21.99 -4.03
N GLU A 151 9.59 -21.27 -5.00
CA GLU A 151 10.80 -20.47 -4.83
C GLU A 151 10.49 -19.07 -4.27
N ILE A 152 9.23 -18.60 -4.34
CA ILE A 152 8.84 -17.27 -3.88
C ILE A 152 8.90 -17.16 -2.36
N ASP A 153 8.33 -18.14 -1.65
CA ASP A 153 8.36 -18.26 -0.20
C ASP A 153 8.70 -19.70 0.19
N PRO A 154 10.00 -20.05 0.25
CA PRO A 154 10.46 -21.42 0.44
C PRO A 154 10.04 -22.09 1.76
N ASP A 155 9.71 -21.29 2.78
CA ASP A 155 9.41 -21.73 4.15
C ASP A 155 7.89 -21.88 4.39
N SER A 156 7.06 -21.36 3.49
CA SER A 156 5.61 -21.54 3.55
C SER A 156 5.20 -23.02 3.42
N GLU A 157 4.12 -23.38 4.13
CA GLU A 157 3.50 -24.70 4.02
C GLU A 157 3.12 -25.03 2.57
N ASN A 158 2.61 -24.02 1.85
CA ASN A 158 2.26 -24.13 0.43
C ASN A 158 3.47 -24.49 -0.44
N ALA A 159 4.64 -23.86 -0.21
CA ALA A 159 5.85 -24.20 -0.94
C ALA A 159 6.35 -25.60 -0.64
N ARG A 160 6.24 -26.07 0.62
CA ARG A 160 6.56 -27.45 0.99
C ARG A 160 5.66 -28.45 0.25
N SER A 161 4.35 -28.23 0.24
CA SER A 161 3.40 -29.08 -0.49
C SER A 161 3.67 -29.07 -2.00
N LEU A 162 4.02 -27.92 -2.57
CA LEU A 162 4.39 -27.82 -3.99
C LEU A 162 5.69 -28.56 -4.32
N LYS A 163 6.71 -28.49 -3.46
CA LYS A 163 7.96 -29.24 -3.64
C LYS A 163 7.71 -30.75 -3.64
N ILE A 164 6.86 -31.23 -2.72
CA ILE A 164 6.45 -32.64 -2.65
C ILE A 164 5.70 -33.05 -3.93
N LEU A 165 4.74 -32.22 -4.37
CA LEU A 165 3.98 -32.46 -5.60
C LEU A 165 4.90 -32.56 -6.82
N VAL A 166 5.83 -31.61 -6.97
CA VAL A 166 6.81 -31.59 -8.06
C VAL A 166 7.75 -32.81 -8.00
N ALA A 167 8.19 -33.23 -6.81
CA ALA A 167 9.02 -34.42 -6.65
C ALA A 167 8.28 -35.70 -7.06
N GLY A 168 7.00 -35.84 -6.67
CA GLY A 168 6.17 -36.97 -7.07
C GLY A 168 5.97 -37.07 -8.59
N LEU A 169 5.88 -35.94 -9.29
CA LEU A 169 5.79 -35.91 -10.76
C LEU A 169 7.10 -36.29 -11.46
N ASN A 170 8.23 -36.24 -10.76
CA ASN A 170 9.54 -36.64 -11.27
C ASN A 170 9.83 -38.14 -11.07
N GLY A 171 8.95 -38.88 -10.39
CA GLY A 171 9.24 -40.26 -9.95
C GLY A 171 10.34 -40.32 -8.89
N LEU A 172 10.65 -39.22 -8.22
CA LEU A 172 11.62 -39.17 -7.13
C LEU A 172 10.95 -39.62 -5.82
N PRO A 173 11.64 -40.37 -4.94
CA PRO A 173 11.12 -40.72 -3.63
C PRO A 173 10.75 -39.46 -2.86
N LEU A 174 9.57 -39.47 -2.23
CA LEU A 174 9.06 -38.33 -1.47
C LEU A 174 10.07 -37.98 -0.36
N PRO A 175 10.42 -36.70 -0.17
CA PRO A 175 11.29 -36.30 0.94
C PRO A 175 10.59 -36.70 2.25
N GLU A 176 11.29 -37.50 3.06
CA GLU A 176 10.76 -37.97 4.34
C GLU A 176 10.31 -36.76 5.18
N THR A 177 9.04 -36.77 5.58
CA THR A 177 8.50 -35.74 6.47
C THR A 177 9.24 -35.81 7.80
N PRO A 178 9.86 -34.70 8.29
CA PRO A 178 10.42 -34.69 9.64
C PRO A 178 9.26 -34.90 10.62
N ARG A 179 9.38 -35.93 11.46
CA ARG A 179 8.46 -36.22 12.56
C ARG A 179 8.54 -35.14 13.64
#